data_AF-A0A352A9D6-F1
#
_entry.id   AF-A0A352A9D6-F1
#
_cell.length_a   1.000
_cell.length_b   1.000
_cell.length_c   1.000
_cell.angle_alpha   90.00
_cell.angle_beta   90.00
_cell.angle_gamma   90.00
#
_symmetry.space_group_name_H-M   'P 1'
#
loop_
_entity.id
_entity.type
_entity.pdbx_description
1 polymer ?
#
loop_
_entity_poly.entity_id
_entity_poly.type
_entity_poly.pdbx_seq_one_letter_code
_entity_poly.pdbx_strand_id
1 'polypeptide(L)'
;KKHLESKEFEIIDVGTYSLDSVDYPDYGSKAAELVAKKEVDKGIVICTTGIGISIAANKVKGIRCALCTNAYMAKMTRLHNDANMLALGAGIVGKNLALEIVDTWLDTDFEGGRHIKRVEKIMDIENTL
;
A
#
# COMPACT_ATOMS: atom_id res chain seq x y z
N LYS A 1 6.62 -11.62 0.74
CA LYS A 1 7.75 -11.94 -0.17
C LYS A 1 7.56 -13.29 -0.88
N LYS A 2 7.80 -14.46 -0.26
CA LYS A 2 7.63 -15.79 -0.90
C LYS A 2 6.35 -15.98 -1.72
N HIS A 3 5.21 -15.51 -1.20
CA HIS A 3 3.92 -15.55 -1.90
C HIS A 3 3.90 -14.78 -3.23
N LEU A 4 4.55 -13.61 -3.26
CA LEU A 4 4.67 -12.79 -4.47
C LEU A 4 5.70 -13.38 -5.44
N GLU A 5 6.80 -13.92 -4.93
CA GLU A 5 7.81 -14.62 -5.74
C GLU A 5 7.20 -15.84 -6.44
N SER A 6 6.34 -16.60 -5.76
CA SER A 6 5.61 -17.73 -6.39
C SER A 6 4.60 -17.30 -7.46
N LYS A 7 4.26 -16.01 -7.52
CA LYS A 7 3.42 -15.39 -8.55
C LYS A 7 4.25 -14.60 -9.57
N GLU A 8 5.57 -14.79 -9.57
CA GLU A 8 6.50 -14.21 -10.54
C GLU A 8 6.55 -12.67 -10.54
N PHE A 9 6.19 -12.03 -9.43
CA PHE A 9 6.42 -10.59 -9.27
C PHE A 9 7.90 -10.29 -9.07
N GLU A 10 8.40 -9.25 -9.74
CA GLU A 10 9.68 -8.62 -9.39
C GLU A 10 9.50 -7.79 -8.11
N ILE A 11 10.39 -7.98 -7.12
CA ILE A 11 10.21 -7.40 -5.78
C ILE A 11 11.46 -6.60 -5.40
N ILE A 12 11.26 -5.31 -5.13
CA ILE A 12 12.22 -4.50 -4.40
C ILE A 12 11.87 -4.55 -2.91
N ASP A 13 12.71 -5.24 -2.14
CA ASP A 13 12.59 -5.32 -0.68
C ASP A 13 13.37 -4.15 -0.07
N VAL A 14 12.69 -3.30 0.70
CA VAL A 14 13.29 -2.10 1.31
C VAL A 14 13.67 -2.31 2.78
N GLY A 15 13.48 -3.52 3.32
CA GLY A 15 13.73 -3.89 4.71
C GLY A 15 12.51 -3.67 5.62
N THR A 16 12.66 -3.77 6.94
CA THR A 16 13.88 -4.11 7.69
C THR A 16 14.29 -5.58 7.53
N TYR A 17 15.51 -5.92 7.95
CA TYR A 17 16.11 -7.26 7.80
C TYR A 17 16.44 -7.95 9.13
N SER A 18 16.08 -7.33 10.26
CA SER A 18 16.24 -7.92 11.59
C SER A 18 14.95 -7.77 12.41
N LEU A 19 14.94 -8.38 13.59
CA LEU A 19 13.86 -8.25 14.58
C LEU A 19 14.07 -7.06 15.53
N ASP A 20 15.13 -6.28 15.31
CA ASP A 20 15.45 -5.15 16.15
C ASP A 20 14.41 -4.04 15.99
N SER A 21 14.26 -3.23 17.03
CA SER A 21 13.38 -2.07 16.97
C SER A 21 13.88 -1.11 15.91
N VAL A 22 12.97 -0.68 15.04
CA VAL A 22 13.21 0.31 13.99
C VAL A 22 11.99 1.22 13.86
N ASP A 23 12.18 2.34 13.17
CA ASP A 23 11.13 3.33 12.99
C ASP A 23 10.37 3.11 11.68
N TYR A 24 9.09 2.72 11.80
CA TYR A 24 8.24 2.46 10.64
C TYR A 24 8.12 3.63 9.62
N PRO A 25 8.25 4.92 9.99
CA PRO A 25 8.20 6.00 9.01
C PRO A 25 9.29 5.90 7.95
N ASP A 26 10.50 5.46 8.31
CA ASP A 26 11.65 5.38 7.40
C ASP A 26 11.39 4.37 6.27
N TYR A 27 10.78 3.24 6.60
CA TYR A 27 10.45 2.20 5.61
C TYR A 27 9.19 2.55 4.83
N GLY A 28 8.20 3.16 5.49
CA GLY A 28 6.97 3.62 4.85
C GLY A 28 7.24 4.67 3.78
N SER A 29 8.04 5.70 4.10
CA SER A 29 8.42 6.75 3.15
C SER A 29 9.31 6.21 2.04
N LYS A 30 10.31 5.36 2.37
CA LYS A 30 11.20 4.76 1.36
C LYS A 30 10.45 3.94 0.32
N ALA A 31 9.52 3.07 0.73
CA ALA A 31 8.68 2.32 -0.21
C ALA A 31 7.77 3.26 -1.03
N ALA A 32 7.19 4.27 -0.36
CA ALA A 32 6.32 5.25 -0.99
C ALA A 32 7.04 6.11 -2.04
N GLU A 33 8.29 6.51 -1.80
CA GLU A 33 9.09 7.24 -2.77
C GLU A 33 9.34 6.46 -4.05
N LEU A 34 9.61 5.15 -3.95
CA LEU A 34 9.82 4.31 -5.14
C LEU A 34 8.55 4.26 -6.02
N VAL A 35 7.38 4.12 -5.37
CA VAL A 35 6.08 4.14 -6.07
C VAL A 35 5.82 5.51 -6.69
N ALA A 36 6.07 6.60 -5.94
CA ALA A 36 5.85 7.97 -6.42
C ALA A 36 6.76 8.34 -7.60
N LYS A 37 8.02 7.86 -7.58
CA LYS A 37 9.00 8.02 -8.67
C LYS A 37 8.75 7.07 -9.85
N LYS A 38 7.78 6.14 -9.74
CA LYS A 38 7.48 5.11 -10.73
C LYS A 38 8.65 4.16 -10.99
N GLU A 39 9.50 3.95 -9.99
CA GLU A 39 10.54 2.91 -10.01
C GLU A 39 9.93 1.53 -9.76
N VAL A 40 8.75 1.49 -9.12
CA VAL A 40 7.90 0.31 -8.99
C VAL A 40 6.43 0.70 -9.21
N ASP A 41 5.61 -0.24 -9.66
CA ASP A 41 4.19 0.02 -9.96
C ASP A 41 3.31 0.16 -8.72
N LYS A 42 3.65 -0.59 -7.66
CA LYS A 42 2.82 -0.78 -6.46
C LYS A 42 3.70 -1.01 -5.23
N GLY A 43 3.21 -0.59 -4.06
CA GLY A 43 3.90 -0.82 -2.78
C GLY A 43 3.06 -1.59 -1.77
N ILE A 44 3.68 -2.46 -0.97
CA ILE A 44 3.05 -3.13 0.18
C ILE A 44 3.89 -2.83 1.41
N VAL A 45 3.28 -2.25 2.44
CA VAL A 45 3.96 -1.89 3.70
C VAL A 45 3.29 -2.57 4.89
N ILE A 46 4.08 -2.97 5.87
CA ILE A 46 3.59 -3.75 7.01
C ILE A 46 4.20 -3.20 8.30
N CYS A 47 3.38 -2.96 9.31
CA CYS A 47 3.83 -2.81 10.69
C CYS A 47 2.88 -3.57 11.62
N THR A 48 2.97 -3.40 12.94
CA THR A 48 2.11 -4.12 13.89
C THR A 48 0.62 -3.93 13.58
N THR A 49 0.18 -2.69 13.36
CA THR A 49 -1.23 -2.37 13.07
C THR A 49 -1.47 -1.93 11.63
N GLY A 50 -0.41 -1.59 10.88
CA GLY A 50 -0.49 -0.95 9.57
C GLY A 50 -0.87 0.54 9.60
N ILE A 51 -1.28 1.07 10.76
CA ILE A 51 -1.75 2.46 10.90
C ILE A 51 -0.59 3.45 10.71
N GLY A 52 0.46 3.37 11.53
CA GLY A 52 1.56 4.33 11.49
C GLY A 52 2.27 4.36 10.13
N ILE A 53 2.56 3.18 9.57
CA ILE A 53 3.29 3.07 8.31
C ILE A 53 2.46 3.57 7.12
N SER A 54 1.13 3.38 7.13
CA SER A 54 0.26 3.95 6.09
C SER A 54 0.13 5.47 6.21
N ILE A 55 0.08 6.01 7.42
CA ILE A 55 0.08 7.47 7.64
C ILE A 55 1.37 8.08 7.08
N ALA A 56 2.53 7.46 7.37
CA ALA A 56 3.82 7.91 6.86
C ALA A 56 3.91 7.83 5.33
N ALA A 57 3.51 6.70 4.72
CA ALA A 57 3.50 6.54 3.27
C ALA A 57 2.63 7.60 2.56
N ASN A 58 1.44 7.91 3.10
CA ASN A 58 0.54 8.93 2.57
C ASN A 58 1.06 10.38 2.72
N LYS A 59 2.20 10.62 3.38
CA LYS A 59 2.85 11.94 3.37
C LYS A 59 3.70 12.18 2.13
N VAL A 60 4.01 11.14 1.37
CA VAL A 60 4.73 11.27 0.09
C VAL A 60 3.72 11.66 -0.99
N LYS A 61 3.99 12.75 -1.72
CA LYS A 61 3.12 13.21 -2.81
C LYS A 61 2.96 12.11 -3.87
N GLY A 62 1.76 11.94 -4.40
CA GLY A 62 1.46 10.89 -5.37
C GLY A 62 0.92 9.60 -4.75
N ILE A 63 0.93 9.46 -3.42
CA ILE A 63 0.66 8.18 -2.75
C ILE A 63 -0.75 8.10 -2.19
N ARG A 64 -1.36 6.95 -2.43
CA ARG A 64 -2.66 6.54 -1.90
C ARG A 64 -2.48 5.17 -1.26
N CYS A 65 -1.99 5.17 -0.03
CA CYS A 65 -1.76 4.00 0.79
C CYS A 65 -3.00 3.64 1.61
N ALA A 66 -3.55 2.46 1.39
CA ALA A 66 -4.77 2.00 2.04
C ALA A 66 -4.48 0.90 3.08
N LEU A 67 -4.78 1.16 4.35
CA LEU A 67 -4.82 0.12 5.38
C LEU A 67 -6.05 -0.76 5.19
N CYS A 68 -5.84 -2.05 4.94
CA CYS A 68 -6.92 -3.02 4.75
C CYS A 68 -6.86 -4.14 5.78
N THR A 69 -8.03 -4.54 6.29
CA THR A 69 -8.16 -5.65 7.26
C THR A 69 -9.04 -6.80 6.74
N ASN A 70 -9.55 -6.70 5.51
CA ASN A 70 -10.28 -7.75 4.80
C ASN A 70 -10.21 -7.55 3.27
N ALA A 71 -10.54 -8.60 2.52
CA ALA A 71 -10.48 -8.60 1.05
C ALA A 71 -11.42 -7.57 0.41
N TYR A 72 -12.59 -7.32 1.01
CA TYR A 72 -13.52 -6.31 0.51
C TYR A 72 -12.90 -4.90 0.51
N MET A 73 -12.21 -4.51 1.59
CA MET A 73 -11.49 -3.24 1.64
C MET A 73 -10.40 -3.16 0.57
N ALA A 74 -9.62 -4.23 0.38
CA ALA A 74 -8.59 -4.32 -0.66
C ALA A 74 -9.19 -4.14 -2.08
N LYS A 75 -10.31 -4.80 -2.36
CA LYS A 75 -11.03 -4.65 -3.63
C LYS A 75 -11.52 -3.22 -3.82
N MET A 76 -12.22 -2.68 -2.83
CA MET A 76 -12.84 -1.35 -2.94
C MET A 76 -11.79 -0.26 -3.06
N THR A 77 -10.65 -0.38 -2.39
CA THR A 77 -9.61 0.65 -2.48
C THR A 77 -8.96 0.70 -3.87
N ARG A 78 -8.83 -0.45 -4.55
CA ARG A 78 -8.43 -0.46 -5.96
C ARG A 78 -9.50 0.12 -6.86
N LEU A 79 -10.74 -0.37 -6.78
CA LEU A 79 -11.84 0.08 -7.64
C LEU A 79 -12.12 1.58 -7.50
N HIS A 80 -12.15 2.10 -6.27
CA HIS A 80 -12.67 3.45 -6.00
C HIS A 80 -11.61 4.50 -5.71
N ASN A 81 -10.46 4.11 -5.17
CA ASN A 81 -9.43 5.05 -4.72
C ASN A 81 -8.16 4.97 -5.56
N ASP A 82 -8.10 4.03 -6.51
CA ASP A 82 -6.89 3.69 -7.25
C ASP A 82 -5.67 3.62 -6.32
N ALA A 83 -5.80 2.92 -5.19
CA ALA A 83 -4.70 2.81 -4.23
C ALA A 83 -3.49 2.17 -4.91
N ASN A 84 -2.35 2.87 -4.85
CA ASN A 84 -1.06 2.41 -5.38
C ASN A 84 -0.17 1.83 -4.28
N MET A 85 -0.59 1.93 -3.02
CA MET A 85 0.01 1.20 -1.91
C MET A 85 -1.02 0.53 -1.01
N LEU A 86 -0.66 -0.64 -0.48
CA LEU A 86 -1.42 -1.40 0.51
C LEU A 86 -0.66 -1.41 1.84
N ALA A 87 -1.37 -1.19 2.94
CA ALA A 87 -0.85 -1.38 4.28
C ALA A 87 -1.56 -2.53 5.01
N LEU A 88 -0.79 -3.30 5.77
CA LEU A 88 -1.29 -4.41 6.59
C LEU A 88 -0.76 -4.32 8.02
N GLY A 89 -1.56 -4.83 8.96
CA GLY A 89 -1.17 -5.00 10.36
C GLY A 89 -0.82 -6.44 10.68
N ALA A 90 0.46 -6.74 10.89
CA ALA A 90 0.93 -8.09 11.22
C ALA A 90 0.37 -8.64 12.54
N GLY A 91 0.01 -7.75 13.48
CA GLY A 91 -0.67 -8.10 14.73
C GLY A 91 -2.20 -8.06 14.64
N ILE A 92 -2.76 -7.79 13.46
CA ILE A 92 -4.21 -7.59 13.24
C ILE A 92 -4.80 -8.68 12.35
N VAL A 93 -4.16 -8.96 11.21
CA VAL A 93 -4.64 -9.95 10.24
C VAL A 93 -3.80 -11.22 10.27
N GLY A 94 -4.46 -12.38 10.35
CA GLY A 94 -3.79 -13.67 10.24
C GLY A 94 -3.22 -13.92 8.84
N LYS A 95 -2.18 -14.76 8.74
CA LYS A 95 -1.43 -14.99 7.49
C LYS A 95 -2.30 -15.26 6.27
N ASN A 96 -3.23 -16.22 6.35
CA ASN A 96 -4.04 -16.61 5.18
C ASN A 96 -4.92 -15.44 4.69
N LEU A 97 -5.56 -14.72 5.62
CA LEU A 97 -6.33 -13.53 5.30
C LEU A 97 -5.44 -12.42 4.72
N ALA A 98 -4.23 -12.22 5.26
CA ALA A 98 -3.30 -11.24 4.72
C ALA A 98 -2.92 -11.55 3.26
N LEU A 99 -2.69 -12.81 2.92
CA LEU A 99 -2.43 -13.23 1.54
C LEU A 99 -3.65 -13.01 0.63
N GLU A 100 -4.85 -13.33 1.10
CA GLU A 100 -6.10 -13.07 0.36
C GLU A 100 -6.31 -11.55 0.10
N ILE A 101 -6.01 -10.70 1.08
CA ILE A 101 -6.06 -9.24 0.94
C ILE A 101 -5.06 -8.77 -0.12
N VAL A 102 -3.83 -9.26 -0.08
CA VAL A 102 -2.78 -8.92 -1.06
C VAL A 102 -3.21 -9.33 -2.46
N ASP A 103 -3.70 -10.55 -2.61
CA ASP A 103 -4.15 -11.08 -3.91
C ASP A 103 -5.31 -10.27 -4.46
N THR A 104 -6.33 -10.05 -3.65
CA THR A 104 -7.48 -9.24 -4.03
C THR A 104 -7.06 -7.82 -4.45
N TRP A 105 -6.09 -7.23 -3.76
CA TRP A 105 -5.61 -5.90 -4.08
C TRP A 105 -4.76 -5.85 -5.36
N LEU A 106 -3.95 -6.88 -5.63
CA LEU A 106 -3.14 -6.96 -6.85
C LEU A 106 -4.00 -7.26 -8.09
N ASP A 107 -4.99 -8.14 -7.95
CA ASP A 107 -5.82 -8.63 -9.06
C ASP A 107 -7.00 -7.70 -9.38
N THR A 108 -7.22 -6.63 -8.59
CA THR A 108 -8.32 -5.68 -8.82
C THR A 108 -7.83 -4.43 -9.56
N ASP A 109 -8.40 -4.20 -10.74
CA ASP A 109 -8.21 -3.00 -11.54
C ASP A 109 -8.98 -1.79 -11.00
N PHE A 110 -8.59 -0.60 -11.45
CA PHE A 110 -9.28 0.63 -11.09
C PHE A 110 -10.60 0.80 -11.87
N GLU A 111 -11.66 1.17 -11.15
CA GLU A 111 -12.99 1.63 -11.61
C GLU A 111 -12.97 2.57 -12.82
N GLY A 112 -12.16 3.62 -12.68
CA GLY A 112 -12.33 4.82 -13.48
C GLY A 112 -13.67 5.52 -13.21
N GLY A 113 -14.27 6.10 -14.25
CA GLY A 113 -15.58 6.75 -14.18
C GLY A 113 -15.66 7.85 -13.09
N ARG A 114 -16.69 7.79 -12.24
CA ARG A 114 -16.91 8.79 -11.18
C ARG A 114 -15.79 8.85 -10.13
N HIS A 115 -14.94 7.83 -10.08
CA HIS A 115 -13.86 7.72 -9.11
C HIS A 115 -12.64 8.55 -9.51
N ILE A 116 -12.41 8.79 -10.81
CA ILE A 116 -11.32 9.62 -11.33
C ILE A 116 -11.34 11.00 -10.69
N LYS A 117 -12.49 11.70 -10.76
CA LYS A 117 -12.67 13.03 -10.17
C LYS A 117 -12.43 13.07 -8.66
N ARG A 118 -12.66 11.96 -7.95
CA ARG A 118 -12.44 11.89 -6.49
C ARG A 118 -10.97 11.67 -6.19
N VAL A 119 -10.29 10.84 -6.97
CA VAL A 119 -8.84 10.66 -6.90
C VAL A 119 -8.14 11.98 -7.21
N GLU A 120 -8.51 12.67 -8.29
CA GLU A 120 -7.99 14.00 -8.64
C GLU A 120 -8.10 14.98 -7.47
N LYS A 121 -9.27 15.08 -6.84
CA LYS A 121 -9.46 15.92 -5.64
C LYS A 121 -8.58 15.52 -4.46
N ILE A 122 -8.29 14.24 -4.26
CA ILE A 122 -7.36 13.78 -3.23
C ILE A 122 -5.95 14.27 -3.58
N MET A 123 -5.53 14.12 -4.84
CA MET A 123 -4.22 14.56 -5.30
C MET A 123 -4.06 16.08 -5.23
N ASP A 124 -5.12 16.84 -5.51
CA ASP A 124 -5.10 18.30 -5.44
C ASP A 124 -4.78 18.80 -4.02
N ILE A 125 -5.22 18.08 -2.97
CA ILE A 125 -4.94 18.43 -1.56
C ILE A 125 -3.43 18.55 -1.32
N GLU A 126 -2.61 17.73 -1.99
CA GLU A 126 -1.15 17.73 -1.84
C GLU A 126 -0.47 19.05 -2.28
N ASN A 127 -1.19 19.91 -3.02
CA ASN A 127 -0.68 21.14 -3.61
C ASN A 127 -1.37 22.41 -3.06
N THR A 128 -2.16 22.28 -1.99
CA THR A 128 -2.97 23.39 -1.43
C THR A 128 -2.31 24.16 -0.28
N LEU A 129 -1.00 23.97 -0.06
CA LEU A 129 -0.16 24.69 0.91
C LEU A 129 1.21 24.99 0.28
#